data_AF-A0A7V5Q041-F1
#
_entry.id   AF-A0A7V5Q041-F1
#
_cell.length_a   1.000
_cell.length_b   1.000
_cell.length_c   1.000
_cell.angle_alpha   90.00
_cell.angle_beta   90.00
_cell.angle_gamma   90.00
#
_symmetry.space_group_name_H-M   'P 1'
#
loop_
_entity.id
_entity.type
_entity.pdbx_description
1 polymer ?
#
loop_
_entity_poly.entity_id
_entity_poly.type
_entity_poly.pdbx_seq_one_letter_code
_entity_poly.pdbx_strand_id
1 'polypeptide(L)'
;MASIQTSGADSKVAAGGGTRQGLQIEARFCPVDVESPFDTVEWSIRSAVIQDENGQKLFEQTDAEVPASWSQLATNVVVSKYFYGEVGTPERERSVRQLIHRVTRTIADWGLADGYFATAEDAERFYRDLSWLCLHQHGAFNSPVWFNVGLYHQYGVTGAPCNWRWDATTGQAVQPDNPYEYPQASACFIQSVEDNMEDIMRLATSEAMLFKFGSGTGTDLSTLRSHREKLSGGGRPSGPLSFMRVYDQIAAVVKSGGKTRRAAKMQSLKVWHPDILEFIECKWKEEQKAHVLIEKGGYEANFNGEAYSSILFQNANLSVRLTDDF
;
A
#
# COMPACT_ATOMS: atom_id res chain seq x y z
N MET A 1 -34.49 17.42 32.56
CA MET A 1 -34.23 18.79 32.05
C MET A 1 -32.90 19.27 32.60
N ALA A 2 -31.84 19.14 31.81
CA ALA A 2 -30.58 19.85 32.00
C ALA A 2 -29.96 19.97 30.61
N SER A 3 -29.88 21.20 30.12
CA SER A 3 -29.43 21.60 28.79
C SER A 3 -27.91 21.49 28.68
N ILE A 4 -27.43 20.73 27.68
CA ILE A 4 -26.02 20.76 27.27
C ILE A 4 -25.87 21.89 26.25
N GLN A 5 -25.22 22.97 26.66
CA GLN A 5 -24.83 24.08 25.80
C GLN A 5 -23.67 23.64 24.89
N THR A 6 -23.89 23.65 23.59
CA THR A 6 -22.84 23.51 22.58
C THR A 6 -22.14 24.86 22.41
N SER A 7 -20.92 25.00 22.94
CA SER A 7 -20.06 26.15 22.66
C SER A 7 -19.49 26.04 21.25
N GLY A 8 -19.97 26.87 20.34
CA GLY A 8 -19.35 27.09 19.03
C GLY A 8 -18.01 27.79 19.21
N ALA A 9 -16.93 27.13 18.79
CA ALA A 9 -15.63 27.75 18.62
C ALA A 9 -15.44 28.02 17.12
N ASP A 10 -15.63 29.27 16.73
CA ASP A 10 -15.29 29.79 15.41
C ASP A 10 -13.77 29.70 15.21
N SER A 11 -13.30 28.72 14.43
CA SER A 11 -11.92 28.65 13.97
C SER A 11 -11.74 29.54 12.73
N LYS A 12 -11.35 30.80 12.95
CA LYS A 12 -10.82 31.67 11.89
C LYS A 12 -9.41 31.20 11.49
N VAL A 13 -9.33 30.33 10.48
CA VAL A 13 -8.08 30.09 9.75
C VAL A 13 -7.75 31.35 8.96
N ALA A 14 -6.52 31.85 9.12
CA ALA A 14 -6.03 33.02 8.40
C ALA A 14 -5.96 32.75 6.90
N ALA A 15 -6.89 33.36 6.15
CA ALA A 15 -6.95 33.30 4.71
C ALA A 15 -5.81 34.12 4.09
N GLY A 16 -4.85 33.44 3.45
CA GLY A 16 -3.98 34.06 2.45
C GLY A 16 -4.82 34.49 1.25
N GLY A 17 -4.88 35.80 1.01
CA GLY A 17 -5.79 36.47 0.10
C GLY A 17 -5.64 36.08 -1.37
N GLY A 18 -6.63 35.32 -1.85
CA GLY A 18 -6.99 35.09 -3.23
C GLY A 18 -8.13 34.09 -3.23
N THR A 19 -9.36 34.52 -3.57
CA THR A 19 -10.48 33.60 -3.79
C THR A 19 -10.08 32.66 -4.92
N ARG A 20 -9.58 31.47 -4.59
CA ARG A 20 -9.35 30.43 -5.59
C ARG A 20 -10.71 30.06 -6.14
N GLN A 21 -10.97 30.49 -7.38
CA GLN A 21 -12.07 29.96 -8.15
C GLN A 21 -11.77 28.47 -8.37
N GLY A 22 -12.67 27.59 -7.92
CA GLY A 22 -12.49 26.15 -8.08
C GLY A 22 -12.35 25.73 -9.54
N LEU A 23 -11.94 24.49 -9.77
CA LEU A 23 -11.79 23.93 -11.11
C LEU A 23 -13.16 23.71 -11.75
N GLN A 24 -13.33 24.23 -12.97
CA GLN A 24 -14.43 23.86 -13.86
C GLN A 24 -14.04 22.58 -14.61
N ILE A 25 -14.94 21.60 -14.62
CA ILE A 25 -14.70 20.29 -15.22
C ILE A 25 -15.63 20.14 -16.43
N GLU A 26 -15.04 19.94 -17.60
CA GLU A 26 -15.77 19.57 -18.80
C GLU A 26 -15.99 18.06 -18.82
N ALA A 27 -17.18 17.61 -19.20
CA ALA A 27 -17.42 16.19 -19.45
C ALA A 27 -16.70 15.80 -20.75
N ARG A 28 -15.65 14.97 -20.64
CA ARG A 28 -14.81 14.60 -21.79
C ARG A 28 -14.86 13.12 -22.13
N PHE A 29 -14.99 12.27 -21.13
CA PHE A 29 -14.85 10.82 -21.32
C PHE A 29 -16.17 10.08 -21.14
N CYS A 30 -16.87 10.33 -20.03
CA CYS A 30 -18.18 9.75 -19.78
C CYS A 30 -19.24 10.49 -20.62
N PRO A 31 -20.03 9.78 -21.44
CA PRO A 31 -21.14 10.40 -22.16
C PRO A 31 -22.11 11.10 -21.19
N VAL A 32 -22.67 12.22 -21.62
CA VAL A 32 -23.58 13.04 -20.78
C VAL A 32 -25.02 12.56 -20.82
N ASP A 33 -25.36 11.74 -21.81
CA ASP A 33 -26.69 11.19 -22.06
C ASP A 33 -26.96 9.86 -21.34
N VAL A 34 -25.93 9.23 -20.77
CA VAL A 34 -26.10 8.04 -19.92
C VAL A 34 -26.39 8.43 -18.46
N GLU A 35 -27.25 7.67 -17.79
CA GLU A 35 -27.60 7.92 -16.39
C GLU A 35 -26.37 7.71 -15.48
N SER A 36 -25.66 6.59 -15.64
CA SER A 36 -24.47 6.25 -14.87
C SER A 36 -23.26 5.93 -15.76
N PRO A 37 -22.01 6.23 -15.33
CA PRO A 37 -20.81 5.77 -16.04
C PRO A 37 -20.73 4.24 -16.14
N PHE A 38 -21.47 3.51 -15.30
CA PHE A 38 -21.52 2.05 -15.31
C PHE A 38 -22.48 1.45 -16.35
N ASP A 39 -23.29 2.28 -17.01
CA ASP A 39 -24.24 1.84 -18.04
C ASP A 39 -23.61 1.86 -19.44
N THR A 40 -22.35 2.28 -19.56
CA THR A 40 -21.61 2.34 -20.83
C THR A 40 -20.94 1.02 -21.20
N VAL A 41 -21.11 -0.03 -20.39
CA VAL A 41 -20.55 -1.37 -20.63
C VAL A 41 -21.63 -2.43 -20.40
N GLU A 42 -21.48 -3.57 -21.07
CA GLU A 42 -22.24 -4.78 -20.75
C GLU A 42 -21.62 -5.49 -19.55
N TRP A 43 -22.47 -6.07 -18.70
CA TRP A 43 -22.06 -6.77 -17.48
C TRP A 43 -22.25 -8.28 -17.62
N SER A 44 -21.38 -9.04 -16.95
CA SER A 44 -21.46 -10.51 -16.91
C SER A 44 -21.17 -11.02 -15.51
N ILE A 45 -21.91 -12.03 -15.06
CA ILE A 45 -21.62 -12.76 -13.83
C ILE A 45 -20.59 -13.84 -14.14
N ARG A 46 -19.48 -13.85 -13.39
CA ARG A 46 -18.38 -14.80 -13.57
C ARG A 46 -17.87 -15.33 -12.23
N SER A 47 -17.30 -16.53 -12.29
CA SER A 47 -16.52 -17.09 -11.20
C SER A 47 -15.08 -16.61 -11.27
N ALA A 48 -14.55 -16.14 -10.14
CA ALA A 48 -13.14 -15.89 -9.93
C ALA A 48 -12.52 -17.04 -9.15
N VAL A 49 -11.48 -17.67 -9.68
CA VAL A 49 -10.81 -18.82 -9.05
C VAL A 49 -9.30 -18.60 -9.09
N ILE A 50 -8.63 -18.82 -7.96
CA ILE A 50 -7.17 -18.90 -7.87
C ILE A 50 -6.81 -20.31 -7.42
N GLN A 51 -5.89 -20.95 -8.14
CA GLN A 51 -5.38 -22.29 -7.83
C GLN A 51 -3.89 -22.23 -7.49
N ASP A 52 -3.41 -23.19 -6.70
CA ASP A 52 -1.99 -23.43 -6.49
C ASP A 52 -1.38 -24.27 -7.62
N GLU A 53 -0.09 -24.59 -7.49
CA GLU A 53 0.67 -25.42 -8.45
C GLU A 53 0.12 -26.85 -8.57
N ASN A 54 -0.62 -27.34 -7.56
CA ASN A 54 -1.24 -28.66 -7.52
C ASN A 54 -2.70 -28.64 -8.00
N GLY A 55 -3.22 -27.48 -8.43
CA GLY A 55 -4.61 -27.31 -8.87
C GLY A 55 -5.62 -27.17 -7.73
N GLN A 56 -5.18 -27.11 -6.47
CA GLN A 56 -6.04 -26.87 -5.32
C GLN A 56 -6.54 -25.41 -5.33
N LYS A 57 -7.84 -25.22 -5.14
CA LYS A 57 -8.43 -23.86 -5.07
C LYS A 57 -7.97 -23.16 -3.80
N LEU A 58 -7.24 -22.07 -3.96
CA LEU A 58 -6.84 -21.14 -2.88
C LEU A 58 -7.90 -20.06 -2.63
N PHE A 59 -8.68 -19.72 -3.66
CA PHE A 59 -9.73 -18.71 -3.60
C PHE A 59 -10.82 -19.04 -4.62
N GLU A 60 -12.07 -18.82 -4.25
CA GLU A 60 -13.22 -18.93 -5.15
C GLU A 60 -14.31 -17.93 -4.76
N GLN A 61 -14.87 -17.22 -5.75
CA GLN A 61 -16.12 -16.48 -5.64
C GLN A 61 -16.87 -16.60 -6.96
N THR A 62 -18.11 -17.10 -6.95
CA THR A 62 -18.83 -17.55 -8.16
C THR A 62 -19.80 -16.53 -8.74
N ASP A 63 -20.06 -15.45 -8.02
CA ASP A 63 -21.13 -14.49 -8.28
C ASP A 63 -20.60 -13.06 -8.51
N ALA A 64 -19.42 -12.94 -9.10
CA ALA A 64 -18.80 -11.65 -9.37
C ALA A 64 -19.32 -11.03 -10.67
N GLU A 65 -19.98 -9.89 -10.56
CA GLU A 65 -20.40 -9.04 -11.66
C GLU A 65 -19.21 -8.19 -12.18
N VAL A 66 -18.82 -8.43 -13.42
CA VAL A 66 -17.68 -7.78 -14.07
C VAL A 66 -18.04 -7.33 -15.49
N PRO A 67 -17.39 -6.29 -16.04
CA PRO A 67 -17.61 -5.91 -17.43
C PRO A 67 -17.32 -7.08 -18.38
N ALA A 68 -18.20 -7.31 -19.34
CA ALA A 68 -18.09 -8.43 -20.28
C ALA A 68 -16.80 -8.37 -21.12
N SER A 69 -16.29 -7.17 -21.37
CA SER A 69 -15.04 -6.92 -22.10
C SER A 69 -13.77 -7.29 -21.31
N TRP A 70 -13.83 -7.40 -19.98
CA TRP A 70 -12.65 -7.72 -19.17
C TRP A 70 -12.25 -9.19 -19.34
N SER A 71 -10.96 -9.51 -19.20
CA SER A 71 -10.49 -10.90 -19.30
C SER A 71 -10.82 -11.72 -18.04
N GLN A 72 -10.80 -13.06 -18.15
CA GLN A 72 -10.92 -13.94 -17.00
C GLN A 72 -9.76 -13.73 -16.00
N LEU A 73 -8.56 -13.42 -16.48
CA LEU A 73 -7.42 -13.09 -15.62
C LEU A 73 -7.70 -11.81 -14.81
N ALA A 74 -8.23 -10.76 -15.44
CA ALA A 74 -8.62 -9.53 -14.75
C ALA A 74 -9.71 -9.81 -13.70
N THR A 75 -10.69 -10.66 -14.05
CA THR A 75 -11.74 -11.12 -13.12
C THR A 75 -11.11 -11.79 -11.89
N ASN A 76 -10.25 -12.80 -12.10
CA ASN A 76 -9.58 -13.53 -11.03
C ASN A 76 -8.78 -12.59 -10.12
N VAL A 77 -8.01 -11.65 -10.69
CA VAL A 77 -7.18 -10.71 -9.94
C VAL A 77 -8.02 -9.70 -9.17
N VAL A 78 -9.04 -9.12 -9.80
CA VAL A 78 -9.86 -8.07 -9.18
C VAL A 78 -10.67 -8.59 -8.01
N VAL A 79 -11.33 -9.70 -8.22
CA VAL A 79 -12.18 -10.31 -7.20
C VAL A 79 -11.32 -10.85 -6.05
N SER A 80 -10.21 -11.54 -6.31
CA SER A 80 -9.39 -12.10 -5.22
C SER A 80 -8.64 -11.05 -4.40
N LYS A 81 -8.17 -9.97 -5.03
CA LYS A 81 -7.27 -9.00 -4.37
C LYS A 81 -7.94 -7.72 -3.92
N TYR A 82 -8.84 -7.17 -4.73
CA TYR A 82 -9.30 -5.78 -4.56
C TYR A 82 -10.72 -5.67 -4.01
N PHE A 83 -11.54 -6.70 -4.15
CA PHE A 83 -12.84 -6.72 -3.50
C PHE A 83 -12.71 -6.70 -1.97
N TYR A 84 -13.47 -5.79 -1.35
CA TYR A 84 -13.66 -5.67 0.09
C TYR A 84 -14.58 -6.78 0.63
N GLY A 85 -14.44 -7.09 1.93
CA GLY A 85 -15.20 -8.11 2.64
C GLY A 85 -14.66 -9.53 2.46
N GLU A 86 -15.01 -10.41 3.38
CA GLU A 86 -14.66 -11.83 3.35
C GLU A 86 -15.64 -12.60 2.46
N VAL A 87 -15.15 -13.59 1.71
CA VAL A 87 -16.04 -14.37 0.84
C VAL A 87 -17.08 -15.10 1.70
N GLY A 88 -18.36 -14.94 1.34
CA GLY A 88 -19.48 -15.54 2.06
C GLY A 88 -20.13 -14.61 3.09
N THR A 89 -19.54 -13.45 3.39
CA THR A 89 -20.17 -12.46 4.28
C THR A 89 -21.06 -11.48 3.51
N PRO A 90 -22.06 -10.84 4.16
CA PRO A 90 -22.95 -9.88 3.51
C PRO A 90 -22.23 -8.64 2.95
N GLU A 91 -21.16 -8.21 3.60
CA GLU A 91 -20.37 -7.03 3.22
C GLU A 91 -19.40 -7.28 2.05
N ARG A 92 -19.31 -8.52 1.56
CA ARG A 92 -18.47 -8.88 0.42
C ARG A 92 -18.88 -8.11 -0.84
N GLU A 93 -17.94 -7.38 -1.42
CA GLU A 93 -18.12 -6.82 -2.77
C GLU A 93 -18.32 -7.96 -3.78
N ARG A 94 -19.32 -7.80 -4.64
CA ARG A 94 -19.71 -8.75 -5.69
C ARG A 94 -19.70 -8.11 -7.07
N SER A 95 -19.40 -6.82 -7.20
CA SER A 95 -19.37 -6.14 -8.49
C SER A 95 -18.18 -5.20 -8.62
N VAL A 96 -17.55 -5.17 -9.80
CA VAL A 96 -16.54 -4.16 -10.16
C VAL A 96 -17.12 -2.75 -10.08
N ARG A 97 -18.44 -2.60 -10.27
CA ARG A 97 -19.17 -1.34 -10.04
C ARG A 97 -18.95 -0.83 -8.62
N GLN A 98 -19.07 -1.70 -7.61
CA GLN A 98 -18.90 -1.34 -6.20
C GLN A 98 -17.46 -0.89 -5.93
N LEU A 99 -16.46 -1.64 -6.42
CA LEU A 99 -15.05 -1.31 -6.27
C LEU A 99 -14.69 0.06 -6.88
N ILE A 100 -15.08 0.29 -8.14
CA ILE A 100 -14.78 1.55 -8.85
C ILE A 100 -15.53 2.72 -8.20
N HIS A 101 -16.82 2.54 -7.91
CA HIS A 101 -17.62 3.57 -7.25
C HIS A 101 -17.01 3.95 -5.91
N ARG A 102 -16.66 2.94 -5.08
CA ARG A 102 -16.10 3.18 -3.75
C ARG A 102 -14.89 4.10 -3.78
N VAL A 103 -13.97 3.87 -4.71
CA VAL A 103 -12.76 4.68 -4.82
C VAL A 103 -13.06 6.05 -5.43
N THR A 104 -13.67 6.07 -6.60
CA THR A 104 -13.80 7.30 -7.40
C THR A 104 -14.80 8.29 -6.81
N ARG A 105 -15.91 7.82 -6.22
CA ARG A 105 -16.87 8.66 -5.50
C ARG A 105 -16.20 9.31 -4.29
N THR A 106 -15.51 8.51 -3.48
CA THR A 106 -14.80 9.02 -2.30
C THR A 106 -13.77 10.09 -2.67
N ILE A 107 -13.00 9.90 -3.74
CA ILE A 107 -12.03 10.91 -4.22
C ILE A 107 -12.75 12.19 -4.67
N ALA A 108 -13.86 12.08 -5.40
CA ALA A 108 -14.62 13.24 -5.85
C ALA A 108 -15.28 13.99 -4.67
N ASP A 109 -15.78 13.28 -3.67
CA ASP A 109 -16.34 13.87 -2.45
C ASP A 109 -15.31 14.64 -1.65
N TRP A 110 -14.10 14.08 -1.47
CA TRP A 110 -12.99 14.80 -0.85
C TRP A 110 -12.62 16.05 -1.64
N GLY A 111 -12.51 15.94 -2.96
CA GLY A 111 -12.22 17.10 -3.81
C GLY A 111 -13.26 18.21 -3.67
N LEU A 112 -14.55 17.85 -3.56
CA LEU A 112 -15.62 18.82 -3.33
C LEU A 112 -15.54 19.45 -1.94
N ALA A 113 -15.34 18.63 -0.90
CA ALA A 113 -15.22 19.10 0.48
C ALA A 113 -14.01 20.02 0.69
N ASP A 114 -12.90 19.74 0.01
CA ASP A 114 -11.68 20.55 0.05
C ASP A 114 -11.75 21.80 -0.85
N GLY A 115 -12.85 22.00 -1.59
CA GLY A 115 -13.06 23.15 -2.45
C GLY A 115 -12.24 23.15 -3.75
N TYR A 116 -11.84 21.97 -4.25
CA TYR A 116 -11.14 21.87 -5.54
C TYR A 116 -12.02 22.20 -6.74
N PHE A 117 -13.33 22.00 -6.65
CA PHE A 117 -14.27 22.19 -7.76
C PHE A 117 -15.02 23.52 -7.66
N ALA A 118 -15.31 24.15 -8.80
CA ALA A 118 -16.08 25.39 -8.82
C ALA A 118 -17.55 25.16 -8.42
N THR A 119 -18.14 24.04 -8.84
CA THR A 119 -19.50 23.65 -8.45
C THR A 119 -19.63 22.17 -8.11
N ALA A 120 -20.79 21.78 -7.57
CA ALA A 120 -21.11 20.37 -7.34
C ALA A 120 -21.24 19.59 -8.66
N GLU A 121 -21.72 20.24 -9.72
CA GLU A 121 -21.79 19.65 -11.07
C GLU A 121 -20.39 19.38 -11.63
N ASP A 122 -19.40 20.23 -11.35
CA ASP A 122 -18.01 19.98 -11.74
C ASP A 122 -17.43 18.75 -11.00
N ALA A 123 -17.71 18.61 -9.70
CA ALA A 123 -17.33 17.43 -8.93
C ALA A 123 -17.99 16.15 -9.47
N GLU A 124 -19.26 16.23 -9.89
CA GLU A 124 -20.00 15.10 -10.47
C GLU A 124 -19.45 14.71 -11.84
N ARG A 125 -19.13 15.68 -12.71
CA ARG A 125 -18.45 15.41 -13.99
C ARG A 125 -17.10 14.74 -13.77
N PHE A 126 -16.32 15.19 -12.78
CA PHE A 126 -15.07 14.55 -12.42
C PHE A 126 -15.26 13.10 -11.98
N TYR A 127 -16.22 12.83 -11.09
CA TYR A 127 -16.57 11.48 -10.66
C TYR A 127 -16.92 10.57 -11.84
N ARG A 128 -17.78 11.06 -12.75
CA ARG A 128 -18.24 10.32 -13.94
C ARG A 128 -17.09 9.99 -14.87
N ASP A 129 -16.26 10.97 -15.23
CA ASP A 129 -15.11 10.77 -16.12
C ASP A 129 -14.07 9.83 -15.47
N LEU A 130 -13.77 10.00 -14.18
CA LEU A 130 -12.83 9.13 -13.47
C LEU A 130 -13.31 7.68 -13.39
N SER A 131 -14.59 7.48 -13.05
CA SER A 131 -15.24 6.16 -13.06
C SER A 131 -15.17 5.51 -14.44
N TRP A 132 -15.50 6.28 -15.48
CA TRP A 132 -15.45 5.81 -16.86
C TRP A 132 -14.03 5.39 -17.27
N LEU A 133 -13.02 6.21 -16.97
CA LEU A 133 -11.61 5.90 -17.28
C LEU A 133 -11.14 4.61 -16.61
N CYS A 134 -11.53 4.38 -15.34
CA CYS A 134 -11.22 3.14 -14.64
C CYS A 134 -11.96 1.93 -15.23
N LEU A 135 -13.25 2.09 -15.55
CA LEU A 135 -14.11 1.03 -16.07
C LEU A 135 -13.64 0.52 -17.44
N HIS A 136 -13.23 1.43 -18.32
CA HIS A 136 -12.72 1.13 -19.67
C HIS A 136 -11.20 0.91 -19.72
N GLN A 137 -10.55 0.82 -18.55
CA GLN A 137 -9.12 0.52 -18.42
C GLN A 137 -8.18 1.53 -19.12
N HIS A 138 -8.59 2.80 -19.23
CA HIS A 138 -7.73 3.89 -19.70
C HIS A 138 -6.81 4.44 -18.59
N GLY A 139 -7.09 4.10 -17.33
CA GLY A 139 -6.23 4.40 -16.20
C GLY A 139 -6.57 3.49 -15.02
N ALA A 140 -5.61 3.27 -14.13
CA ALA A 140 -5.82 2.53 -12.89
C ALA A 140 -4.99 3.15 -11.77
N PHE A 141 -5.55 3.14 -10.56
CA PHE A 141 -4.80 3.54 -9.38
C PHE A 141 -3.80 2.45 -8.95
N ASN A 142 -2.80 2.87 -8.17
CA ASN A 142 -1.94 1.94 -7.47
C ASN A 142 -2.73 1.10 -6.46
N SER A 143 -2.20 -0.06 -6.05
CA SER A 143 -2.95 -1.03 -5.25
C SER A 143 -3.47 -0.51 -3.89
N PRO A 144 -2.70 0.22 -3.06
CA PRO A 144 -3.22 0.81 -1.82
C PRO A 144 -4.48 1.65 -1.96
N VAL A 145 -4.63 2.38 -3.08
CA VAL A 145 -5.87 3.12 -3.35
C VAL A 145 -7.06 2.17 -3.42
N TRP A 146 -6.96 1.11 -4.22
CA TRP A 146 -8.03 0.12 -4.37
C TRP A 146 -8.33 -0.64 -3.07
N PHE A 147 -7.30 -0.90 -2.26
CA PHE A 147 -7.47 -1.61 -0.98
C PHE A 147 -8.18 -0.76 0.07
N ASN A 148 -7.81 0.53 0.19
CA ASN A 148 -8.11 1.29 1.40
C ASN A 148 -9.09 2.45 1.18
N VAL A 149 -9.11 3.07 -0.01
CA VAL A 149 -9.92 4.27 -0.25
C VAL A 149 -11.40 3.91 -0.27
N GLY A 150 -12.19 4.69 0.46
CA GLY A 150 -13.65 4.56 0.52
C GLY A 150 -14.19 3.47 1.45
N LEU A 151 -13.33 2.70 2.14
CA LEU A 151 -13.81 1.68 3.08
C LEU A 151 -14.67 2.27 4.21
N TYR A 152 -14.23 3.37 4.82
CA TYR A 152 -15.06 4.09 5.80
C TYR A 152 -16.25 4.80 5.13
N HIS A 153 -15.98 5.56 4.08
CA HIS A 153 -16.96 6.46 3.47
C HIS A 153 -18.17 5.73 2.87
N GLN A 154 -17.96 4.52 2.34
CA GLN A 154 -19.02 3.73 1.72
C GLN A 154 -19.55 2.62 2.62
N TYR A 155 -18.71 2.06 3.51
CA TYR A 155 -19.06 0.87 4.29
C TYR A 155 -18.94 1.04 5.81
N GLY A 156 -18.53 2.21 6.30
CA GLY A 156 -18.44 2.50 7.73
C GLY A 156 -17.34 1.73 8.47
N VAL A 157 -16.32 1.22 7.75
CA VAL A 157 -15.24 0.42 8.36
C VAL A 157 -14.49 1.24 9.40
N THR A 158 -14.32 0.68 10.59
CA THR A 158 -13.54 1.27 11.69
C THR A 158 -12.39 0.36 12.11
N GLY A 159 -11.35 0.93 12.70
CA GLY A 159 -10.26 0.16 13.29
C GLY A 159 -9.51 0.92 14.37
N ALA A 160 -8.57 0.23 15.02
CA ALA A 160 -7.70 0.87 16.00
C ALA A 160 -6.72 1.85 15.31
N PRO A 161 -6.31 2.94 15.98
CA PRO A 161 -5.32 3.91 15.48
C PRO A 161 -4.05 3.20 15.00
N CYS A 162 -3.67 3.43 13.74
CA CYS A 162 -2.49 2.76 13.18
C CYS A 162 -1.88 3.41 11.92
N ASN A 163 -2.52 4.42 11.33
CA ASN A 163 -1.93 5.25 10.29
C ASN A 163 -1.82 6.70 10.77
N TRP A 164 -1.36 7.57 9.88
CA TRP A 164 -1.12 8.98 10.18
C TRP A 164 -1.78 9.83 9.11
N ARG A 165 -2.30 10.99 9.52
CA ARG A 165 -2.77 12.05 8.63
C ARG A 165 -2.04 13.34 8.94
N TRP A 166 -2.00 14.23 7.95
CA TRP A 166 -1.61 15.62 8.18
C TRP A 166 -2.78 16.38 8.80
N ASP A 167 -2.53 17.06 9.92
CA ASP A 167 -3.46 18.05 10.47
C ASP A 167 -3.01 19.45 10.07
N ALA A 168 -3.76 20.08 9.17
CA ALA A 168 -3.46 21.41 8.67
C ALA A 168 -3.60 22.52 9.73
N THR A 169 -4.37 22.28 10.80
CA THR A 169 -4.59 23.25 11.88
C THR A 169 -3.38 23.31 12.80
N THR A 170 -2.83 22.15 13.16
CA THR A 170 -1.65 22.07 14.05
C THR A 170 -0.34 22.08 13.27
N GLY A 171 -0.37 21.79 11.97
CA GLY A 171 0.82 21.63 11.14
C GLY A 171 1.64 20.40 11.53
N GLN A 172 0.98 19.33 11.99
CA GLN A 172 1.65 18.12 12.47
C GLN A 172 1.01 16.85 11.91
N ALA A 173 1.81 15.78 11.81
CA ALA A 173 1.29 14.45 11.57
C ALA A 173 0.67 13.91 12.86
N VAL A 174 -0.58 13.45 12.78
CA VAL A 174 -1.32 12.91 13.92
C VAL A 174 -1.95 11.57 13.56
N GLN A 175 -2.13 10.70 14.55
CA GLN A 175 -2.90 9.48 14.37
C GLN A 175 -4.40 9.81 14.52
N PRO A 176 -5.25 9.48 13.53
CA PRO A 176 -6.68 9.59 13.70
C PRO A 176 -7.20 8.47 14.61
N ASP A 177 -8.30 8.73 15.32
CA ASP A 177 -9.00 7.72 16.13
C ASP A 177 -9.44 6.54 15.28
N ASN A 178 -9.92 6.82 14.06
CA ASN A 178 -10.23 5.82 13.05
C ASN A 178 -9.33 5.99 11.82
N PRO A 179 -8.46 5.01 11.50
CA PRO A 179 -7.55 5.08 10.38
C PRO A 179 -8.25 5.06 9.01
N TYR A 180 -9.45 4.49 8.91
CA TYR A 180 -10.14 4.31 7.63
C TYR A 180 -10.79 5.59 7.09
N GLU A 181 -10.96 6.61 7.94
CA GLU A 181 -11.33 7.98 7.52
C GLU A 181 -10.22 8.64 6.70
N TYR A 182 -8.96 8.30 7.00
CA TYR A 182 -7.78 8.85 6.36
C TYR A 182 -6.93 7.72 5.77
N PRO A 183 -7.43 6.99 4.77
CA PRO A 183 -6.82 5.75 4.33
C PRO A 183 -5.43 5.98 3.76
N GLN A 184 -4.53 5.03 4.02
CA GLN A 184 -3.23 5.00 3.37
C GLN A 184 -3.45 4.67 1.88
N ALA A 185 -3.03 5.57 0.98
CA ALA A 185 -3.25 5.43 -0.47
C ALA A 185 -1.96 5.48 -1.32
N SER A 186 -0.78 5.49 -0.69
CA SER A 186 0.51 5.61 -1.39
C SER A 186 1.24 4.27 -1.44
N ALA A 187 1.75 3.90 -2.62
CA ALA A 187 2.47 2.64 -2.80
C ALA A 187 3.96 2.69 -2.42
N CYS A 188 4.58 3.87 -2.40
CA CYS A 188 6.04 3.99 -2.29
C CYS A 188 6.44 4.94 -1.16
N PHE A 189 7.34 4.47 -0.30
CA PHE A 189 7.94 5.27 0.78
C PHE A 189 9.46 5.14 0.73
N ILE A 190 10.15 6.27 0.90
CA ILE A 190 11.58 6.30 1.16
C ILE A 190 11.78 6.75 2.59
N GLN A 191 12.54 5.99 3.35
CA GLN A 191 12.75 6.23 4.77
C GLN A 191 14.23 6.48 5.06
N SER A 192 14.50 7.43 5.95
CA SER A 192 15.81 7.64 6.53
C SER A 192 15.94 6.89 7.85
N VAL A 193 17.18 6.63 8.23
CA VAL A 193 17.54 6.08 9.54
C VAL A 193 18.81 6.77 10.05
N GLU A 194 18.76 7.20 11.30
CA GLU A 194 19.91 7.73 12.03
C GLU A 194 20.69 6.60 12.73
N ASP A 195 21.98 6.80 12.96
CA ASP A 195 22.88 5.79 13.53
C ASP A 195 22.78 5.66 15.06
N ASN A 196 21.57 5.35 15.54
CA ASN A 196 21.27 5.05 16.94
C ASN A 196 20.17 3.98 17.05
N MET A 197 20.10 3.30 18.19
CA MET A 197 19.19 2.17 18.37
C MET A 197 17.72 2.58 18.34
N GLU A 198 17.36 3.76 18.87
CA GLU A 198 16.00 4.26 18.84
C GLU A 198 15.50 4.43 17.39
N ASP A 199 16.31 5.01 16.51
CA ASP A 199 15.90 5.30 15.13
C ASP A 199 15.92 4.05 14.24
N ILE A 200 16.84 3.12 14.49
CA ILE A 200 16.86 1.79 13.85
C ILE A 200 15.56 1.03 14.20
N MET A 201 15.16 1.03 15.48
CA MET A 201 13.91 0.36 15.87
C MET A 201 12.66 1.13 15.40
N ARG A 202 12.70 2.47 15.35
CA ARG A 202 11.63 3.28 14.75
C ARG A 202 11.42 2.89 13.28
N LEU A 203 12.50 2.71 12.51
CA LEU A 203 12.39 2.28 11.11
C LEU A 203 11.66 0.93 11.02
N ALA A 204 12.07 -0.07 11.82
CA ALA A 204 11.40 -1.37 11.88
C ALA A 204 9.89 -1.23 12.14
N THR A 205 9.49 -0.44 13.14
CA THR A 205 8.08 -0.18 13.42
C THR A 205 7.39 0.48 12.24
N SER A 206 8.00 1.51 11.66
CA SER A 206 7.41 2.25 10.55
C SER A 206 7.20 1.37 9.31
N GLU A 207 8.15 0.49 8.98
CA GLU A 207 8.03 -0.43 7.85
C GLU A 207 6.89 -1.42 8.05
N ALA A 208 6.79 -2.00 9.26
CA ALA A 208 5.69 -2.91 9.61
C ALA A 208 4.32 -2.24 9.40
N MET A 209 4.18 -0.98 9.83
CA MET A 209 2.94 -0.23 9.67
C MET A 209 2.63 0.10 8.21
N LEU A 210 3.64 0.42 7.39
CA LEU A 210 3.44 0.67 5.96
C LEU A 210 3.08 -0.60 5.19
N PHE A 211 3.73 -1.72 5.51
CA PHE A 211 3.43 -3.02 4.91
C PHE A 211 1.98 -3.43 5.17
N LYS A 212 1.50 -3.26 6.42
CA LYS A 212 0.11 -3.57 6.82
C LYS A 212 -0.92 -2.99 5.84
N PHE A 213 -0.67 -1.80 5.29
CA PHE A 213 -1.61 -1.10 4.40
C PHE A 213 -1.36 -1.29 2.90
N GLY A 214 -0.35 -2.07 2.50
CA GLY A 214 -0.12 -2.35 1.08
C GLY A 214 1.05 -1.59 0.46
N SER A 215 1.79 -0.80 1.24
CA SER A 215 2.88 0.04 0.74
C SER A 215 4.22 -0.69 0.72
N GLY A 216 5.10 -0.30 -0.20
CA GLY A 216 6.51 -0.69 -0.21
C GLY A 216 7.41 0.40 0.37
N THR A 217 8.56 -0.01 0.92
CA THR A 217 9.56 0.87 1.55
C THR A 217 10.93 0.66 0.90
N GLY A 218 11.66 1.77 0.73
CA GLY A 218 13.08 1.81 0.41
C GLY A 218 13.86 2.53 1.50
N THR A 219 15.01 2.01 1.90
CA THR A 219 15.90 2.66 2.89
C THR A 219 17.37 2.56 2.45
N ASP A 220 18.07 3.68 2.46
CA ASP A 220 19.54 3.71 2.38
C ASP A 220 20.12 3.55 3.79
N LEU A 221 20.86 2.47 4.02
CA LEU A 221 21.43 2.11 5.33
C LEU A 221 22.87 2.60 5.51
N SER A 222 23.40 3.42 4.60
CA SER A 222 24.80 3.85 4.64
C SER A 222 25.10 4.83 5.79
N THR A 223 24.07 5.33 6.47
CA THR A 223 24.20 6.12 7.69
C THR A 223 24.63 5.26 8.87
N LEU A 224 24.29 3.96 8.87
CA LEU A 224 24.63 3.05 9.95
C LEU A 224 26.11 2.74 9.94
N ARG A 225 26.75 2.80 11.10
CA ARG A 225 28.19 2.50 11.22
C ARG A 225 28.50 1.06 10.83
N SER A 226 29.65 0.85 10.19
CA SER A 226 30.15 -0.48 9.82
C SER A 226 30.41 -1.36 11.03
N HIS A 227 30.21 -2.68 10.89
CA HIS A 227 30.60 -3.67 11.91
C HIS A 227 32.11 -3.69 12.24
N ARG A 228 32.92 -2.99 11.44
CA ARG A 228 34.37 -2.87 11.59
C ARG A 228 34.79 -1.71 12.51
N GLU A 229 33.85 -0.83 12.86
CA GLU A 229 34.09 0.34 13.74
C GLU A 229 34.23 -0.04 15.23
N LYS A 230 34.63 0.93 16.05
CA LYS A 230 34.69 0.80 17.52
C LYS A 230 33.52 1.52 18.19
N LEU A 231 32.97 0.92 19.25
CA LEU A 231 31.97 1.56 20.11
C LEU A 231 32.62 2.28 21.29
N SER A 232 31.99 3.38 21.74
CA SER A 232 32.43 4.14 22.92
C SER A 232 32.37 3.32 24.20
N GLY A 233 31.37 2.46 24.35
CA GLY A 233 31.22 1.52 25.48
C GLY A 233 32.10 0.28 25.40
N GLY A 234 32.99 0.17 24.40
CA GLY A 234 33.77 -1.03 24.11
C GLY A 234 33.06 -2.01 23.16
N GLY A 235 33.85 -2.83 22.47
CA GLY A 235 33.35 -3.78 21.46
C GLY A 235 33.19 -3.15 20.07
N ARG A 236 32.45 -3.87 19.21
CA ARG A 236 32.18 -3.51 17.81
C ARG A 236 30.66 -3.47 17.58
N PRO A 237 30.16 -2.56 16.73
CA PRO A 237 28.76 -2.54 16.36
C PRO A 237 28.40 -3.74 15.49
N SER A 238 27.11 -4.05 15.39
CA SER A 238 26.62 -5.17 14.57
C SER A 238 26.66 -4.90 13.06
N GLY A 239 26.75 -3.63 12.64
CA GLY A 239 26.71 -3.19 11.25
C GLY A 239 25.33 -3.26 10.59
N PRO A 240 25.15 -2.63 9.41
CA PRO A 240 23.88 -2.56 8.70
C PRO A 240 23.30 -3.95 8.37
N LEU A 241 24.12 -4.92 7.96
CA LEU A 241 23.65 -6.26 7.58
C LEU A 241 22.96 -7.00 8.73
N SER A 242 23.36 -6.75 9.97
CA SER A 242 22.70 -7.37 11.13
C SER A 242 21.27 -6.84 11.30
N PHE A 243 21.07 -5.53 11.12
CA PHE A 243 19.75 -4.92 11.18
C PHE A 243 18.91 -5.23 9.93
N MET A 244 19.54 -5.42 8.76
CA MET A 244 18.86 -5.92 7.57
C MET A 244 18.15 -7.25 7.83
N ARG A 245 18.69 -8.13 8.68
CA ARG A 245 18.02 -9.38 9.09
C ARG A 245 16.72 -9.11 9.84
N VAL A 246 16.71 -8.12 10.73
CA VAL A 246 15.50 -7.72 11.47
C VAL A 246 14.44 -7.23 10.48
N TYR A 247 14.83 -6.32 9.59
CA TYR A 247 13.90 -5.75 8.61
C TYR A 247 13.41 -6.77 7.57
N ASP A 248 14.26 -7.73 7.19
CA ASP A 248 13.89 -8.88 6.34
C ASP A 248 12.78 -9.72 6.99
N GLN A 249 12.92 -10.01 8.29
CA GLN A 249 11.91 -10.77 9.02
C GLN A 249 10.60 -9.99 9.18
N ILE A 250 10.65 -8.67 9.37
CA ILE A 250 9.45 -7.83 9.36
C ILE A 250 8.72 -7.93 8.02
N ALA A 251 9.45 -7.85 6.91
CA ALA A 251 8.88 -8.01 5.57
C ALA A 251 8.33 -9.44 5.33
N ALA A 252 8.91 -10.47 5.97
CA ALA A 252 8.44 -11.84 5.89
C ALA A 252 7.10 -12.06 6.63
N VAL A 253 6.96 -11.51 7.84
CA VAL A 253 5.80 -11.79 8.71
C VAL A 253 4.62 -10.87 8.47
N VAL A 254 4.85 -9.63 8.01
CA VAL A 254 3.77 -8.66 7.77
C VAL A 254 3.22 -8.86 6.37
N LYS A 255 2.03 -9.47 6.30
CA LYS A 255 1.25 -9.61 5.05
C LYS A 255 0.74 -8.25 4.58
N SER A 256 1.00 -7.93 3.32
CA SER A 256 0.75 -6.59 2.80
C SER A 256 -0.72 -6.35 2.47
N GLY A 257 -1.30 -5.27 3.00
CA GLY A 257 -2.71 -4.89 2.78
C GLY A 257 -3.73 -5.86 3.39
N GLY A 258 -3.33 -6.69 4.37
CA GLY A 258 -4.18 -7.76 4.91
C GLY A 258 -4.50 -8.89 3.90
N LYS A 259 -3.81 -8.93 2.76
CA LYS A 259 -3.95 -9.95 1.72
C LYS A 259 -2.71 -10.85 1.69
N THR A 260 -2.73 -11.93 0.92
CA THR A 260 -1.61 -12.91 0.79
C THR A 260 -0.35 -12.37 0.09
N ARG A 261 -0.20 -11.04 -0.07
CA ARG A 261 0.92 -10.44 -0.78
C ARG A 261 2.12 -10.25 0.16
N ARG A 262 3.32 -10.62 -0.30
CA ARG A 262 4.58 -10.31 0.39
C ARG A 262 4.83 -8.80 0.43
N ALA A 263 5.42 -8.33 1.52
CA ALA A 263 5.89 -6.96 1.64
C ALA A 263 6.93 -6.65 0.54
N ALA A 264 6.92 -5.41 0.04
CA ALA A 264 7.88 -4.95 -0.94
C ALA A 264 8.92 -4.06 -0.26
N LYS A 265 10.16 -4.55 -0.16
CA LYS A 265 11.25 -3.84 0.51
C LYS A 265 12.45 -3.67 -0.40
N MET A 266 13.05 -2.49 -0.35
CA MET A 266 14.31 -2.15 -0.98
C MET A 266 15.29 -1.64 0.07
N GLN A 267 16.54 -2.08 -0.01
CA GLN A 267 17.63 -1.58 0.83
C GLN A 267 18.84 -1.25 -0.04
N SER A 268 19.53 -0.17 0.31
CA SER A 268 20.78 0.18 -0.34
C SER A 268 21.91 0.49 0.62
N LEU A 269 23.13 0.24 0.15
CA LEU A 269 24.36 0.80 0.70
C LEU A 269 25.13 1.51 -0.39
N LYS A 270 25.80 2.60 -0.02
CA LYS A 270 26.73 3.32 -0.88
C LYS A 270 27.97 2.46 -1.13
N VAL A 271 28.52 2.56 -2.34
CA VAL A 271 29.65 1.75 -2.81
C VAL A 271 30.90 1.86 -1.94
N TRP A 272 31.09 3.00 -1.26
CA TRP A 272 32.21 3.22 -0.35
C TRP A 272 32.00 2.68 1.07
N HIS A 273 30.80 2.20 1.40
CA HIS A 273 30.51 1.73 2.76
C HIS A 273 31.44 0.55 3.12
N PRO A 274 32.09 0.51 4.30
CA PRO A 274 33.09 -0.51 4.60
C PRO A 274 32.57 -1.97 4.55
N ASP A 275 31.25 -2.14 4.66
CA ASP A 275 30.56 -3.45 4.62
C ASP A 275 29.97 -3.78 3.23
N ILE A 276 30.37 -3.06 2.17
CA ILE A 276 29.76 -3.18 0.84
C ILE A 276 29.94 -4.56 0.20
N LEU A 277 31.10 -5.19 0.37
CA LEU A 277 31.36 -6.51 -0.21
C LEU A 277 30.47 -7.57 0.45
N GLU A 278 30.33 -7.52 1.78
CA GLU A 278 29.40 -8.38 2.49
C GLU A 278 27.96 -8.13 2.05
N PHE A 279 27.56 -6.88 1.80
CA PHE A 279 26.23 -6.53 1.31
C PHE A 279 25.95 -7.11 -0.08
N ILE A 280 26.92 -7.05 -1.00
CA ILE A 280 26.79 -7.63 -2.35
C ILE A 280 26.63 -9.15 -2.27
N GLU A 281 27.38 -9.80 -1.39
CA GLU A 281 27.43 -11.27 -1.33
C GLU A 281 26.35 -11.90 -0.44
N CYS A 282 25.62 -11.12 0.38
CA CYS A 282 24.83 -11.69 1.48
C CYS A 282 23.69 -12.60 1.01
N LYS A 283 22.96 -12.24 -0.06
CA LYS A 283 21.85 -13.06 -0.58
C LYS A 283 22.37 -14.37 -1.15
N TRP A 284 23.42 -14.30 -1.97
CA TRP A 284 24.05 -15.48 -2.56
C TRP A 284 24.56 -16.46 -1.50
N LYS A 285 25.20 -15.97 -0.44
CA LYS A 285 25.67 -16.82 0.67
C LYS A 285 24.53 -17.49 1.43
N GLU A 286 23.38 -16.84 1.59
CA GLU A 286 22.19 -17.45 2.20
C GLU A 286 21.54 -18.48 1.25
N GLU A 287 21.47 -18.18 -0.04
CA GLU A 287 20.93 -19.09 -1.07
C GLU A 287 21.75 -20.38 -1.18
N GLN A 288 23.08 -20.33 -1.00
CA GLN A 288 23.90 -21.53 -0.88
C GLN A 288 23.42 -22.47 0.22
N LYS A 289 22.89 -21.95 1.34
CA LYS A 289 22.31 -22.79 2.40
C LYS A 289 21.01 -23.44 1.94
N ALA A 290 20.13 -22.69 1.26
CA ALA A 290 18.90 -23.25 0.69
C ALA A 290 19.19 -24.35 -0.33
N HIS A 291 20.20 -24.18 -1.20
CA HIS A 291 20.63 -25.23 -2.12
C HIS A 291 21.08 -26.50 -1.40
N VAL A 292 21.87 -26.38 -0.32
CA VAL A 292 22.26 -27.54 0.48
C VAL A 292 21.05 -28.22 1.13
N LEU A 293 20.08 -27.45 1.64
CA LEU A 293 18.83 -28.00 2.18
C LEU A 293 18.05 -28.76 1.10
N ILE A 294 17.91 -28.21 -0.10
CA ILE A 294 17.21 -28.86 -1.21
C ILE A 294 17.93 -30.14 -1.64
N GLU A 295 19.24 -30.04 -1.91
CA GLU A 295 20.03 -31.14 -2.47
C GLU A 295 20.24 -32.31 -1.48
N LYS A 296 20.42 -32.00 -0.18
CA LYS A 296 20.80 -33.01 0.82
C LYS A 296 19.73 -33.24 1.88
N GLY A 297 18.89 -32.25 2.14
CA GLY A 297 17.84 -32.30 3.17
C GLY A 297 16.48 -32.76 2.67
N GLY A 298 16.30 -32.92 1.35
CA GLY A 298 15.04 -33.36 0.76
C GLY A 298 13.93 -32.30 0.77
N TYR A 299 14.28 -31.03 0.98
CA TYR A 299 13.34 -29.92 0.90
C TYR A 299 12.96 -29.62 -0.56
N GLU A 300 11.75 -29.14 -0.78
CA GLU A 300 11.26 -28.80 -2.12
C GLU A 300 12.05 -27.66 -2.75
N ALA A 301 12.32 -27.77 -4.06
CA ALA A 301 12.98 -26.73 -4.85
C ALA A 301 12.04 -25.56 -5.23
N ASN A 302 11.02 -25.28 -4.41
CA ASN A 302 10.08 -24.19 -4.61
C ASN A 302 10.57 -22.92 -3.90
N PHE A 303 10.55 -21.76 -4.56
CA PHE A 303 10.89 -20.48 -3.95
C PHE A 303 9.95 -20.06 -2.81
N ASN A 304 8.73 -20.59 -2.78
CA ASN A 304 7.80 -20.44 -1.66
C ASN A 304 7.93 -21.56 -0.60
N GLY A 305 8.85 -22.50 -0.82
CA GLY A 305 9.06 -23.67 0.03
C GLY A 305 9.88 -23.37 1.28
N GLU A 306 9.92 -24.36 2.17
CA GLU A 306 10.51 -24.24 3.50
C GLU A 306 11.99 -23.83 3.46
N ALA A 307 12.78 -24.37 2.52
CA ALA A 307 14.20 -24.05 2.36
C ALA A 307 14.43 -22.53 2.19
N TYR A 308 13.73 -21.88 1.25
CA TYR A 308 13.86 -20.45 1.02
C TYR A 308 13.24 -19.61 2.14
N SER A 309 12.16 -20.08 2.77
CA SER A 309 11.54 -19.38 3.90
C SER A 309 12.42 -19.36 5.17
N SER A 310 13.37 -20.29 5.28
CA SER A 310 14.24 -20.46 6.44
C SER A 310 15.53 -19.63 6.41
N ILE A 311 15.86 -19.03 5.27
CA ILE A 311 17.10 -18.28 5.06
C ILE A 311 16.84 -16.77 5.06
N LEU A 312 17.92 -15.98 5.24
CA LEU A 312 17.82 -14.53 5.41
C LEU A 312 17.90 -13.78 4.08
N PHE A 313 17.50 -12.51 4.11
CA PHE A 313 17.61 -11.53 3.02
C PHE A 313 16.77 -11.84 1.77
N GLN A 314 15.75 -12.69 1.90
CA GLN A 314 14.87 -13.09 0.80
C GLN A 314 13.71 -12.13 0.58
N ASN A 315 13.40 -11.28 1.56
CA ASN A 315 12.24 -10.40 1.56
C ASN A 315 12.61 -8.95 1.24
N ALA A 316 13.82 -8.71 0.74
CA ALA A 316 14.29 -7.42 0.26
C ALA A 316 15.02 -7.53 -1.08
N ASN A 317 14.85 -6.48 -1.90
CA ASN A 317 15.69 -6.20 -3.04
C ASN A 317 16.85 -5.31 -2.59
N LEU A 318 18.08 -5.73 -2.88
CA LEU A 318 19.28 -5.03 -2.48
C LEU A 318 19.86 -4.27 -3.67
N SER A 319 20.29 -3.03 -3.45
CA SER A 319 20.88 -2.18 -4.50
C SER A 319 22.12 -1.48 -3.98
N VAL A 320 23.20 -1.50 -4.78
CA VAL A 320 24.38 -0.70 -4.49
C VAL A 320 24.18 0.70 -5.04
N ARG A 321 24.39 1.72 -4.20
CA ARG A 321 24.33 3.11 -4.61
C ARG A 321 25.73 3.58 -5.01
N LEU A 322 25.90 3.85 -6.30
CA LEU A 322 27.17 4.30 -6.87
C LEU A 322 27.37 5.80 -6.67
N THR A 323 28.63 6.23 -6.75
CA THR A 323 29.02 7.62 -6.93
C THR A 323 29.02 7.96 -8.43
N ASP A 324 28.95 9.24 -8.78
CA ASP A 324 28.98 9.66 -10.19
C ASP A 324 30.27 9.24 -10.91
N ASP A 325 31.40 9.12 -10.20
CA ASP A 325 32.72 8.75 -10.74
C ASP A 325 32.92 7.23 -10.96
N PHE A 326 32.01 6.36 -10.49
CA PHE A 326 32.15 4.90 -10.61
C PHE A 326 31.79 4.42 -12.03
#